data_AF-G0QAU4-F1
#
_entry.id   AF-G0QAU4-F1
#
_cell.length_a   1.000
_cell.length_b   1.000
_cell.length_c   1.000
_cell.angle_alpha   90.00
_cell.angle_beta   90.00
_cell.angle_gamma   90.00
#
_symmetry.space_group_name_H-M   'P 1'
#
loop_
_entity.id
_entity.type
_entity.pdbx_description
1 polymer ?
#
loop_
_entity_poly.entity_id
_entity_poly.type
_entity_poly.pdbx_seq_one_letter_code
_entity_poly.pdbx_strand_id
1 'polypeptide(L)'
;MGLFKQLVQRISPERRGDEFSASLVPFSGERAEIEVYVVSGLQGFVRIPEGFCKECNLFYRAAREAAEESDADIDIAVRSYWTCFPRPLLKGGYHPPVMLVNGELLSQGYDVPTKEEILGELT
;
A
#
# COMPACT_ATOMS: atom_id res chain seq x y z
N MET A 1 45.86 0.37 11.92
CA MET A 1 45.35 -0.97 12.28
C MET A 1 45.14 -1.02 13.78
N GLY A 2 43.91 -1.34 14.20
CA GLY A 2 43.62 -1.95 15.51
C GLY A 2 43.61 -1.02 16.72
N LEU A 3 42.50 -0.31 16.97
CA LEU A 3 42.03 -0.02 18.34
C LEU A 3 40.58 0.50 18.46
N PHE A 4 39.77 0.52 17.39
CA PHE A 4 38.37 1.01 17.44
C PHE A 4 37.29 -0.08 17.38
N LYS A 5 37.68 -1.36 17.28
CA LYS A 5 36.74 -2.49 17.11
C LYS A 5 36.22 -3.12 18.41
N GLN A 6 36.61 -2.62 19.58
CA GLN A 6 36.30 -3.28 20.86
C GLN A 6 35.33 -2.53 21.79
N LEU A 7 34.80 -1.36 21.41
CA LEU A 7 33.87 -0.61 22.28
C LEU A 7 32.38 -0.74 21.93
N VAL A 8 32.02 -1.45 20.84
CA VAL A 8 30.63 -1.53 20.35
C VAL A 8 29.92 -2.84 20.76
N GLN A 9 30.49 -3.62 21.69
CA GLN A 9 29.91 -4.89 22.18
C GLN A 9 29.38 -4.85 23.62
N ARG A 10 29.19 -3.66 24.20
CA ARG A 10 28.56 -3.51 25.52
C ARG A 10 27.54 -2.39 25.45
N ILE A 11 26.31 -2.74 25.05
CA ILE A 11 25.03 -2.31 25.63
C ILE A 11 23.99 -3.14 24.84
N SER A 12 23.77 -4.38 25.25
CA SER A 12 22.49 -5.03 25.00
C SER A 12 21.64 -4.73 26.23
N PRO A 13 20.60 -3.89 26.15
CA PRO A 13 19.65 -3.78 27.23
C PRO A 13 18.69 -4.97 27.17
N GLU A 14 18.62 -5.66 28.30
CA GLU A 14 17.62 -6.67 28.65
C GLU A 14 16.22 -6.12 28.36
N ARG A 15 15.47 -6.77 27.45
CA ARG A 15 14.08 -6.41 27.18
C ARG A 15 13.24 -6.74 28.42
N ARG A 16 12.97 -5.73 29.23
CA ARG A 16 11.91 -5.76 30.23
C ARG A 16 10.64 -5.28 29.53
N GLY A 17 9.63 -6.15 29.49
CA GLY A 17 8.28 -5.76 29.06
C GLY A 17 7.77 -4.65 29.97
N ASP A 18 6.90 -3.80 29.40
CA ASP A 18 6.13 -2.76 30.10
C ASP A 18 6.80 -1.37 30.17
N GLU A 19 7.27 -0.83 29.04
CA GLU A 19 7.55 0.61 28.92
C GLU A 19 7.24 1.11 27.50
N PHE A 20 6.31 2.07 27.38
CA PHE A 20 6.06 2.78 26.12
C PHE A 20 7.25 3.67 25.79
N SER A 21 8.03 3.28 24.78
CA SER A 21 9.11 4.10 24.23
C SER A 21 8.56 4.99 23.11
N ALA A 22 8.44 6.29 23.38
CA ALA A 22 8.22 7.27 22.33
C ALA A 22 9.52 7.38 21.51
N SER A 23 9.54 6.67 20.38
CA SER A 23 10.66 6.68 19.46
C SER A 23 10.91 8.10 18.93
N LEU A 24 12.13 8.60 19.13
CA LEU A 24 12.60 9.91 18.64
C LEU A 24 13.32 9.80 17.28
N VAL A 25 13.19 8.67 16.56
CA VAL A 25 13.53 8.74 15.13
C VAL A 25 12.55 9.68 14.47
N PRO A 26 13.02 10.62 13.62
CA PRO A 26 12.10 11.42 12.83
C PRO A 26 11.25 10.43 12.04
N PHE A 27 9.95 10.43 12.29
CA PHE A 27 8.98 9.79 11.42
C PHE A 27 9.06 10.58 10.11
N SER A 28 10.01 10.21 9.25
CA SER A 28 9.99 10.54 7.84
C SER A 28 8.89 9.66 7.26
N GLY A 29 7.64 9.93 7.66
CA GLY A 29 6.47 9.28 7.10
C GLY A 29 6.37 9.79 5.67
N GLU A 30 7.11 9.16 4.75
CA GLU A 30 6.68 9.14 3.37
C GLU A 30 5.29 8.50 3.42
N ARG A 31 4.26 9.35 3.33
CA ARG A 31 2.87 8.94 3.29
C ARG A 31 2.74 7.92 2.17
N ALA A 32 2.43 6.68 2.52
CA ALA A 32 2.38 5.61 1.54
C ALA A 32 1.10 5.77 0.70
N GLU A 33 1.19 5.50 -0.61
CA GLU A 33 0.08 5.71 -1.54
C GLU A 33 -0.41 4.37 -2.08
N ILE A 34 -1.71 4.10 -1.96
CA ILE A 34 -2.38 2.99 -2.64
C ILE A 34 -3.33 3.58 -3.67
N GLU A 35 -3.08 3.31 -4.95
CA GLU A 35 -3.99 3.70 -6.02
C GLU A 35 -4.73 2.49 -6.58
N VAL A 36 -6.06 2.55 -6.58
CA VAL A 36 -6.91 1.51 -7.15
C VAL A 36 -7.66 2.06 -8.36
N TYR A 37 -7.34 1.54 -9.55
CA TYR A 37 -7.98 1.93 -10.80
C TYR A 37 -9.10 0.95 -11.12
N VAL A 38 -10.35 1.42 -11.14
CA VAL A 38 -11.55 0.58 -11.29
C VAL A 38 -12.36 0.95 -12.53
N VAL A 39 -13.10 -0.03 -13.05
CA VAL A 39 -14.04 0.15 -14.17
C VAL A 39 -15.52 0.12 -13.76
N SER A 40 -15.84 -0.34 -12.53
CA SER A 40 -17.18 -0.29 -11.94
C SER A 40 -17.28 0.81 -10.88
N GLY A 41 -18.48 1.05 -10.33
CA GLY A 41 -18.73 2.12 -9.35
C GLY A 41 -19.12 3.45 -9.99
N LEU A 42 -18.95 4.56 -9.28
CA LEU A 42 -19.25 5.89 -9.81
C LEU A 42 -18.11 6.36 -10.73
N GLN A 43 -18.43 6.55 -12.00
CA GLN A 43 -17.51 6.88 -13.08
C GLN A 43 -17.94 8.24 -13.65
N GLY A 44 -17.45 9.32 -13.06
CA GLY A 44 -17.97 10.67 -13.30
C GLY A 44 -19.43 10.78 -12.84
N PHE A 45 -20.36 10.95 -13.78
CA PHE A 45 -21.82 11.02 -13.51
C PHE A 45 -22.56 9.69 -13.73
N VAL A 46 -21.88 8.66 -14.22
CA VAL A 46 -22.49 7.36 -14.54
C VAL A 46 -22.13 6.34 -13.47
N ARG A 47 -23.12 5.63 -12.93
CA ARG A 47 -22.88 4.53 -11.99
C ARG A 47 -22.86 3.20 -12.74
N ILE A 48 -21.69 2.58 -12.82
CA ILE A 48 -21.51 1.24 -13.39
C ILE A 48 -21.75 0.19 -12.29
N PRO A 49 -22.66 -0.77 -12.50
CA PRO A 49 -22.98 -1.79 -11.49
C PRO A 49 -21.76 -2.64 -11.11
N GLU A 50 -21.71 -3.06 -9.84
CA GLU A 50 -20.66 -3.96 -9.33
C GLU A 50 -20.64 -5.32 -10.07
N GLY A 51 -21.80 -5.79 -10.55
CA GLY A 51 -21.87 -7.03 -11.33
C GLY A 51 -21.06 -7.01 -12.64
N PHE A 52 -20.63 -5.84 -13.12
CA PHE A 52 -19.74 -5.70 -14.27
C PHE A 52 -18.28 -6.05 -13.93
N CYS A 53 -17.83 -5.73 -12.72
CA CYS A 53 -16.48 -6.01 -12.22
C CYS A 53 -16.57 -6.17 -10.70
N LYS A 54 -16.60 -7.43 -10.25
CA LYS A 54 -16.67 -7.78 -8.83
C LYS A 54 -15.30 -7.58 -8.18
N GLU A 55 -14.26 -7.88 -8.94
CA GLU A 55 -12.85 -7.74 -8.61
C GLU A 55 -12.53 -6.30 -8.18
N CYS A 56 -13.16 -5.30 -8.81
CA CYS A 56 -12.99 -3.89 -8.46
C CYS A 56 -13.34 -3.59 -7.00
N ASN A 57 -14.36 -4.25 -6.44
CA ASN A 57 -14.71 -4.10 -5.03
C ASN A 57 -13.74 -4.88 -4.13
N LEU A 58 -13.26 -6.05 -4.59
CA LEU A 58 -12.29 -6.84 -3.83
C LEU A 58 -10.94 -6.10 -3.69
N PHE A 59 -10.45 -5.49 -4.76
CA PHE A 59 -9.25 -4.65 -4.75
C PHE A 59 -9.39 -3.48 -3.75
N TYR A 60 -10.52 -2.79 -3.78
CA TYR A 60 -10.78 -1.68 -2.85
C TYR A 60 -10.84 -2.16 -1.39
N ARG A 61 -11.46 -3.32 -1.13
CA ARG A 61 -11.51 -3.92 0.22
C ARG A 61 -10.14 -4.31 0.73
N ALA A 62 -9.32 -4.97 -0.09
CA ALA A 62 -7.96 -5.33 0.28
C ALA A 62 -7.11 -4.09 0.64
N ALA A 63 -7.21 -3.03 -0.16
CA ALA A 63 -6.55 -1.75 0.12
C ALA A 63 -6.99 -1.14 1.46
N ARG A 64 -8.30 -1.17 1.75
CA ARG A 64 -8.84 -0.69 3.03
C ARG A 64 -8.36 -1.52 4.22
N GLU A 65 -8.40 -2.84 4.10
CA GLU A 65 -7.96 -3.75 5.17
C GLU A 65 -6.47 -3.55 5.47
N ALA A 66 -5.63 -3.40 4.44
CA ALA A 66 -4.22 -3.09 4.61
C ALA A 66 -3.99 -1.73 5.29
N ALA A 67 -4.78 -0.71 4.94
CA ALA A 67 -4.66 0.61 5.57
C ALA A 67 -5.16 0.64 7.02
N GLU A 68 -6.17 -0.17 7.36
CA GLU A 68 -6.69 -0.28 8.72
C GLU A 68 -5.73 -1.04 9.66
N GLU A 69 -4.88 -1.92 9.11
CA GLU A 69 -3.90 -2.72 9.87
C GLU A 69 -2.49 -2.10 9.91
N SER A 70 -2.19 -1.17 9.02
CA SER A 70 -0.89 -0.52 8.99
C SER A 70 -0.75 0.59 10.03
N ASP A 71 0.44 0.71 10.62
CA ASP A 71 0.83 1.83 11.48
C ASP A 71 1.24 3.09 10.68
N ALA A 72 1.28 3.02 9.35
CA ALA A 72 1.67 4.12 8.46
C ALA A 72 0.48 5.02 8.06
N ASP A 73 0.76 6.29 7.75
CA ASP A 73 -0.22 7.19 7.13
C ASP A 73 -0.37 6.79 5.64
N ILE A 74 -1.50 6.16 5.30
CA ILE A 74 -1.78 5.64 3.96
C ILE A 74 -2.85 6.48 3.26
N ASP A 75 -2.53 6.97 2.06
CA ASP A 75 -3.50 7.58 1.15
C ASP A 75 -4.07 6.55 0.19
N ILE A 76 -5.39 6.30 0.26
CA ILE A 76 -6.07 5.44 -0.72
C ILE A 76 -6.77 6.31 -1.76
N ALA A 77 -6.30 6.25 -3.00
CA ALA A 77 -6.93 6.90 -4.14
C ALA A 77 -7.66 5.88 -5.03
N VAL A 78 -8.99 6.00 -5.13
CA VAL A 78 -9.78 5.21 -6.09
C VAL A 78 -10.02 6.05 -7.34
N ARG A 79 -9.56 5.56 -8.49
CA ARG A 79 -9.60 6.29 -9.77
C ARG A 79 -10.33 5.49 -10.84
N SER A 80 -10.92 6.20 -11.79
CA SER A 80 -11.51 5.61 -12.98
C SER A 80 -10.42 5.13 -13.93
N TYR A 81 -10.37 3.83 -14.26
CA TYR A 81 -9.44 3.36 -15.28
C TYR A 81 -9.74 4.01 -16.64
N TRP A 82 -11.02 4.17 -17.00
CA TRP A 82 -11.44 4.77 -18.29
C TRP A 82 -10.86 6.17 -18.55
N THR A 83 -10.66 6.97 -17.50
CA THR A 83 -10.20 8.37 -17.64
C THR A 83 -8.78 8.60 -17.11
N CYS A 84 -8.29 7.73 -16.23
CA CYS A 84 -6.96 7.83 -15.63
C CYS A 84 -6.01 6.72 -16.08
N PHE A 85 -6.31 5.97 -17.15
CA PHE A 85 -5.49 4.85 -17.66
C PHE A 85 -4.02 5.18 -18.03
N PRO A 86 -3.60 6.40 -18.43
CA PRO A 86 -2.21 6.61 -18.83
C PRO A 86 -1.19 6.27 -17.73
N ARG A 87 -1.52 6.54 -16.46
CA ARG A 87 -0.66 6.23 -15.31
C ARG A 87 -0.47 4.72 -15.09
N PRO A 88 -1.53 3.91 -14.89
CA PRO A 88 -1.36 2.47 -14.73
C PRO A 88 -0.78 1.81 -15.98
N LEU A 89 -1.09 2.28 -17.20
CA LEU A 89 -0.47 1.76 -18.43
C LEU A 89 1.05 1.91 -18.44
N LEU A 90 1.58 3.08 -18.05
CA LEU A 90 3.02 3.32 -17.97
C LEU A 90 3.72 2.44 -16.93
N LYS A 91 2.95 1.88 -15.98
CA LYS A 91 3.42 0.97 -14.93
C LYS A 91 3.14 -0.51 -15.25
N GLY A 92 2.59 -0.82 -16.42
CA GLY A 92 2.30 -2.19 -16.85
C GLY A 92 0.91 -2.73 -16.44
N GLY A 93 0.04 -1.86 -15.92
CA GLY A 93 -1.35 -2.18 -15.60
C GLY A 93 -2.24 -2.04 -16.83
N TYR A 94 -2.41 -3.13 -17.58
CA TYR A 94 -3.18 -3.21 -18.83
C TYR A 94 -4.61 -3.74 -18.62
N HIS A 95 -4.85 -4.43 -17.51
CA HIS A 95 -6.10 -5.16 -17.25
C HIS A 95 -6.75 -4.70 -15.94
N PRO A 96 -7.75 -3.79 -15.98
CA PRO A 96 -8.41 -3.35 -14.77
C PRO A 96 -9.21 -4.47 -14.07
N PRO A 97 -9.40 -4.40 -12.73
CA PRO A 97 -8.87 -3.36 -11.83
C PRO A 97 -7.34 -3.42 -11.71
N VAL A 98 -6.68 -2.28 -11.44
CA VAL A 98 -5.21 -2.21 -11.25
C VAL A 98 -4.93 -1.63 -9.88
N MET A 99 -4.00 -2.22 -9.14
CA MET A 99 -3.48 -1.67 -7.90
C MET A 99 -2.03 -1.22 -8.08
N LEU A 100 -1.76 0.04 -7.74
CA LEU A 100 -0.41 0.55 -7.56
C LEU A 100 -0.16 0.79 -6.07
N VAL A 101 1.01 0.40 -5.57
CA VAL A 101 1.48 0.74 -4.23
C VAL A 101 2.76 1.54 -4.39
N ASN A 102 2.81 2.73 -3.79
CA ASN A 102 3.92 3.68 -3.90
C ASN A 102 4.34 3.95 -5.37
N GLY A 103 3.35 3.96 -6.27
CA GLY A 103 3.54 4.21 -7.69
C GLY A 103 4.06 3.02 -8.50
N GLU A 104 4.26 1.84 -7.89
CA GLU A 104 4.65 0.61 -8.58
C GLU A 104 3.47 -0.36 -8.70
N LEU A 105 3.45 -1.14 -9.78
CA LEU A 105 2.36 -2.09 -10.04
C LEU A 105 2.47 -3.29 -9.08
N LEU A 106 1.44 -3.47 -8.25
CA LEU A 106 1.31 -4.65 -7.40
C LEU A 106 0.54 -5.75 -8.13
N SER A 107 -0.68 -5.47 -8.57
CA SER A 107 -1.55 -6.48 -9.15
C SER A 107 -2.60 -5.91 -10.10
N GLN A 108 -3.21 -6.79 -10.90
CA GLN A 108 -4.22 -6.38 -11.88
C GLN A 108 -5.20 -7.49 -12.27
N GLY A 109 -6.39 -7.10 -12.73
CA GLY A 109 -7.40 -8.00 -13.29
C GLY A 109 -7.97 -8.95 -12.26
N TYR A 110 -7.84 -10.26 -12.52
CA TYR A 110 -8.31 -11.32 -11.63
C TYR A 110 -7.34 -11.64 -10.49
N ASP A 111 -6.14 -11.09 -10.53
CA ASP A 111 -5.11 -11.26 -9.51
C ASP A 111 -5.39 -10.31 -8.34
N VAL A 112 -6.39 -10.66 -7.52
CA VAL A 112 -6.79 -9.86 -6.36
C VAL A 112 -5.72 -9.98 -5.28
N PRO A 113 -5.07 -8.87 -4.87
CA PRO A 113 -4.01 -8.93 -3.88
C PRO A 113 -4.59 -9.20 -2.49
N THR A 114 -3.85 -9.96 -1.70
CA THR A 114 -4.09 -10.12 -0.26
C THR A 114 -3.61 -8.88 0.49
N LYS A 115 -4.11 -8.64 1.71
CA LYS A 115 -3.62 -7.50 2.51
C LYS A 115 -2.14 -7.67 2.84
N GLU A 116 -1.66 -8.89 3.04
CA GLU A 116 -0.27 -9.18 3.40
C GLU A 116 0.69 -8.79 2.27
N GLU A 117 0.29 -9.04 1.01
CA GLU A 117 1.04 -8.59 -0.16
C GLU A 117 1.09 -7.05 -0.22
N ILE A 118 -0.02 -6.37 0.04
CA ILE A 118 -0.06 -4.90 0.07
C ILE A 118 0.84 -4.37 1.18
N LEU A 119 0.75 -4.91 2.40
CA LEU A 119 1.57 -4.50 3.55
C LEU A 119 3.06 -4.73 3.30
N GLY A 120 3.44 -5.78 2.57
CA GLY A 120 4.83 -6.04 2.19
C GLY A 120 5.43 -4.97 1.27
N GLU A 121 4.61 -4.25 0.51
CA GLU A 121 5.03 -3.17 -0.39
C GLU A 121 4.96 -1.76 0.27
N LEU A 122 4.41 -1.67 1.50
CA LEU A 122 4.24 -0.42 2.24
C LEU A 122 5.41 -0.11 3.21
N THR A 123 6.40 -1.00 3.33
CA THR A 123 7.57 -0.89 4.23
C THR A 123 8.85 -0.46 3.53
#